data_AF-A0A9W9HTJ3-F1
#
_entry.id   AF-A0A9W9HTJ3-F1
#
_cell.length_a   1.000
_cell.length_b   1.000
_cell.length_c   1.000
_cell.angle_alpha   90.00
_cell.angle_beta   90.00
_cell.angle_gamma   90.00
#
_symmetry.space_group_name_H-M   'P 1'
#
loop_
_entity.id
_entity.type
_entity.pdbx_description
1 polymer ?
#
loop_
_entity_poly.entity_id
_entity_poly.type
_entity_poly.pdbx_seq_one_letter_code
_entity_poly.pdbx_strand_id
1 'polypeptide(L)'
;MLAEREAHIDAEEETTGRPSTWSLVYDRMRCGVRSCPLKSDWCWEDPKDKKHYKLRAPHLERLIDYVDGGGSLESHDDVPGDIRRDLVLESQVGRKSKRADVSTTGLPYPPTIINVLPAQNGTASTVTSSLPRPSSDEPLVIPGPREAAVRKYCKWLESRATDEAYKADFRKICQVTLENHLDLELILEDPDAGFFVQQGIQIGTARRFLRDINEWATMMESNMQLDQSAG
;
A
#
# COMPACT_ATOMS: atom_id res chain seq x y z
N MET A 1 30.79 6.75 2.17
CA MET A 1 29.46 6.22 2.57
C MET A 1 29.45 4.70 2.79
N LEU A 2 29.61 3.82 1.77
CA LEU A 2 29.63 2.36 2.00
C LEU A 2 30.99 1.86 2.51
N ALA A 3 32.10 2.27 1.89
CA ALA A 3 33.46 1.84 2.26
C ALA A 3 33.92 2.37 3.63
N GLU A 4 33.54 3.60 4.01
CA GLU A 4 33.84 4.16 5.34
C GLU A 4 33.09 3.42 6.46
N ARG A 5 31.89 2.91 6.14
CA ARG A 5 31.05 2.16 7.08
C ARG A 5 31.55 0.73 7.24
N GLU A 6 32.01 0.10 6.15
CA GLU A 6 32.66 -1.21 6.16
C GLU A 6 33.95 -1.19 7.00
N ALA A 7 34.76 -0.14 6.87
CA ALA A 7 35.94 0.05 7.72
C ALA A 7 35.61 0.23 9.22
N HIS A 8 34.47 0.84 9.54
CA HIS A 8 34.00 0.96 10.93
C HIS A 8 33.53 -0.39 11.48
N ILE A 9 32.88 -1.21 10.66
CA ILE A 9 32.44 -2.56 11.02
C ILE A 9 33.65 -3.46 11.33
N ASP A 10 34.65 -3.46 10.45
CA ASP A 10 35.85 -4.29 10.63
C ASP A 10 36.63 -3.90 11.90
N ALA A 11 36.75 -2.59 12.17
CA ALA A 11 37.42 -2.09 13.37
C ALA A 11 36.66 -2.44 14.66
N GLU A 12 35.33 -2.37 14.65
CA GLU A 12 34.49 -2.70 15.81
C GLU A 12 34.50 -4.22 16.10
N GLU A 13 34.48 -5.05 15.07
CA GLU A 13 34.54 -6.51 15.18
C GLU A 13 35.91 -6.97 15.73
N GLU A 14 37.00 -6.37 15.27
CA GLU A 14 38.36 -6.67 15.77
C GLU A 14 38.54 -6.25 17.24
N THR A 15 37.87 -5.18 17.68
CA THR A 15 37.99 -4.64 19.05
C THR A 15 37.12 -5.38 20.06
N THR A 16 35.92 -5.82 19.66
CA THR A 16 34.90 -6.39 20.56
C THR A 16 34.71 -7.91 20.41
N GLY A 17 35.19 -8.50 19.31
CA GLY A 17 34.96 -9.90 18.96
C GLY A 17 33.48 -10.24 18.74
N ARG A 18 32.61 -9.23 18.60
CA ARG A 18 31.18 -9.40 18.31
C ARG A 18 30.88 -8.78 16.93
N PRO A 19 29.98 -9.40 16.15
CA PRO A 19 29.55 -8.80 14.90
C PRO A 19 28.86 -7.46 15.18
N SER A 20 29.17 -6.45 14.37
CA SER A 20 28.46 -5.16 14.40
C SER A 20 26.96 -5.35 14.21
N THR A 21 26.13 -4.41 14.67
CA THR A 21 24.67 -4.41 14.44
C THR A 21 24.33 -4.68 12.97
N TRP A 22 25.13 -4.10 12.07
CA TRP A 22 25.01 -4.26 10.64
C TRP A 22 25.18 -5.71 10.20
N SER A 23 26.27 -6.36 10.63
CA SER A 23 26.55 -7.77 10.31
C SER A 23 25.42 -8.68 10.82
N LEU A 24 24.93 -8.43 12.04
CA LEU A 24 23.81 -9.16 12.63
C LEU A 24 22.53 -9.05 11.80
N VAL A 25 22.15 -7.84 11.38
CA VAL A 25 20.93 -7.62 10.57
C VAL A 25 21.05 -8.30 9.21
N TYR A 26 22.20 -8.16 8.54
CA TYR A 26 22.43 -8.73 7.22
C TYR A 26 22.47 -10.26 7.23
N ASP A 27 23.06 -10.86 8.26
CA ASP A 27 23.07 -12.30 8.44
C ASP A 27 21.68 -12.83 8.79
N ARG A 28 20.92 -12.12 9.62
CA ARG A 28 19.60 -12.56 10.02
C ARG A 28 18.58 -12.50 8.89
N MET A 29 18.69 -11.49 8.03
CA MET A 29 17.81 -11.31 6.87
C MET A 29 18.28 -12.05 5.62
N ARG A 30 19.37 -12.82 5.72
CA ARG A 30 19.91 -13.60 4.60
C ARG A 30 18.92 -14.68 4.21
N CYS A 31 18.63 -14.75 2.91
CA CYS A 31 17.66 -15.71 2.40
C CYS A 31 18.28 -17.12 2.39
N GLY A 32 17.95 -17.96 3.38
CA GLY A 32 18.45 -19.33 3.46
C GLY A 32 17.80 -20.31 2.47
N VAL A 33 16.70 -19.90 1.82
CA VAL A 33 15.89 -20.76 0.97
C VAL A 33 16.39 -20.71 -0.48
N ARG A 34 17.02 -21.80 -0.93
CA ARG A 34 17.51 -21.94 -2.33
C ARG A 34 16.41 -21.78 -3.38
N SER A 35 15.17 -22.02 -3.00
CA SER A 35 13.95 -21.91 -3.83
C SER A 35 13.23 -20.56 -3.69
N CYS A 36 13.85 -19.53 -3.09
CA CYS A 36 13.23 -18.23 -2.95
C CYS A 36 12.85 -17.63 -4.33
N PRO A 37 11.58 -17.26 -4.56
CA PRO A 37 11.09 -16.79 -5.86
C PRO A 37 11.72 -15.46 -6.30
N LEU A 38 12.33 -14.73 -5.36
CA LEU A 38 12.90 -13.40 -5.59
C LEU A 38 14.36 -13.44 -6.06
N LYS A 39 15.04 -14.59 -5.97
CA LYS A 39 16.50 -14.73 -6.24
C LYS A 39 17.31 -13.56 -5.65
N SER A 40 16.98 -13.19 -4.42
CA SER A 40 17.59 -12.07 -3.71
C SER A 40 18.43 -12.63 -2.56
N ASP A 41 19.58 -12.02 -2.31
CA ASP A 41 20.48 -12.41 -1.22
C ASP A 41 19.84 -12.15 0.15
N TRP A 42 18.99 -11.13 0.23
CA TRP A 42 18.19 -10.81 1.43
C TRP A 42 16.69 -10.84 1.13
N CYS A 43 15.95 -11.46 2.03
CA CYS A 43 14.50 -11.59 1.94
C CYS A 43 13.87 -11.56 3.33
N TRP A 44 12.67 -10.99 3.42
CA TRP A 44 11.85 -11.07 4.61
C TRP A 44 10.72 -12.07 4.36
N GLU A 45 10.56 -13.06 5.24
CA GLU A 45 9.42 -13.98 5.21
C GLU A 45 8.31 -13.45 6.11
N ASP A 46 7.12 -13.29 5.56
CA ASP A 46 5.95 -12.95 6.38
C ASP A 46 5.54 -14.16 7.22
N PRO A 47 5.49 -14.05 8.56
CA PRO A 47 5.12 -15.15 9.42
C PRO A 47 3.68 -15.63 9.23
N LYS A 48 2.79 -14.78 8.72
CA LYS A 48 1.38 -15.11 8.48
C LYS A 48 1.20 -15.89 7.18
N ASP A 49 1.77 -15.37 6.10
CA ASP A 49 1.53 -15.88 4.74
C ASP A 49 2.66 -16.76 4.21
N LYS A 50 3.76 -16.90 4.95
CA LYS A 50 5.00 -17.59 4.53
C LYS A 50 5.55 -17.08 3.19
N LYS A 51 5.22 -15.82 2.88
CA LYS A 51 5.55 -15.19 1.62
C LYS A 51 6.83 -14.40 1.77
N HIS A 52 7.72 -14.55 0.80
CA HIS A 52 8.98 -13.82 0.77
C HIS A 52 8.80 -12.47 0.08
N TYR A 53 9.36 -11.45 0.71
CA TYR A 53 9.46 -10.08 0.21
C TYR A 53 10.93 -9.70 0.03
N LYS A 54 11.23 -8.91 -1.00
CA LYS A 54 12.60 -8.54 -1.34
C LYS A 54 13.05 -7.40 -0.44
N LEU A 55 14.04 -7.66 0.40
CA LEU A 55 14.73 -6.60 1.15
C LEU A 55 15.73 -5.90 0.23
N ARG A 56 15.68 -4.56 0.23
CA ARG A 56 16.68 -3.72 -0.44
C ARG A 56 17.49 -2.96 0.61
N ALA A 57 18.62 -2.39 0.20
CA ALA A 57 19.46 -1.53 1.02
C ALA A 57 18.70 -0.55 1.96
N PRO A 58 17.72 0.26 1.49
CA PRO A 58 17.02 1.19 2.38
C PRO A 58 16.18 0.52 3.47
N HIS A 59 15.73 -0.72 3.26
CA HIS A 59 15.01 -1.47 4.28
C HIS A 59 15.97 -2.04 5.33
N LEU A 60 17.15 -2.48 4.89
CA LEU A 60 18.21 -2.97 5.77
C LEU A 60 18.75 -1.84 6.65
N GLU A 61 18.96 -0.64 6.08
CA GLU A 61 19.35 0.55 6.85
C GLU A 61 18.37 0.90 7.96
N ARG A 62 17.05 0.88 7.66
CA ARG A 62 16.02 1.16 8.67
C ARG A 62 15.92 0.08 9.74
N LEU A 63 16.23 -1.17 9.39
CA LEU A 63 16.33 -2.27 10.37
C LEU A 63 17.53 -2.07 11.31
N ILE A 64 18.65 -1.56 10.79
CA ILE A 64 19.84 -1.27 11.58
C ILE A 64 19.57 -0.12 12.55
N ASP A 65 18.96 0.97 12.07
CA ASP A 65 18.55 2.09 12.93
C ASP A 65 17.59 1.64 14.04
N TYR A 66 16.71 0.67 13.75
CA TYR A 66 15.80 0.10 14.74
C TYR A 66 16.55 -0.70 15.82
N VAL A 67 17.53 -1.53 15.44
CA VAL A 67 18.33 -2.31 16.40
C VAL A 67 19.26 -1.40 17.21
N ASP A 68 19.88 -0.41 16.58
CA ASP A 68 20.69 0.60 17.27
C ASP A 68 19.84 1.44 18.26
N GLY A 69 18.56 1.63 17.95
CA GLY A 69 17.56 2.25 18.83
C GLY A 69 17.11 1.37 20.02
N GLY A 70 17.64 0.16 20.17
CA GLY A 70 17.29 -0.80 21.22
C GLY A 70 16.17 -1.78 20.85
N GLY A 71 15.79 -1.85 19.57
CA GLY A 71 14.88 -2.85 19.06
C GLY A 71 15.52 -4.24 18.98
N SER A 72 14.76 -5.29 19.29
CA SER A 72 15.21 -6.68 19.10
C SER A 72 14.93 -7.11 17.66
N LEU A 73 15.92 -7.69 16.98
CA LEU A 73 15.74 -8.30 15.66
C LEU A 73 16.26 -9.75 15.68
N GLU A 74 15.57 -10.61 16.43
CA GLU A 74 15.96 -12.00 16.60
C GLU A 74 15.30 -12.92 15.57
N SER A 75 14.21 -12.53 14.91
CA SER A 75 13.50 -13.28 13.89
C SER A 75 12.91 -12.37 12.81
N HIS A 76 12.40 -12.97 11.73
CA HIS A 76 11.57 -12.25 10.74
C HIS A 76 10.28 -11.69 11.38
N ASP A 77 9.82 -12.22 12.52
CA ASP A 77 8.66 -11.71 13.26
C ASP A 77 8.90 -10.32 13.88
N ASP A 78 10.15 -10.02 14.23
CA ASP A 78 10.52 -8.80 14.95
C ASP A 78 10.70 -7.58 14.02
N VAL A 79 10.43 -7.75 12.73
CA VAL A 79 10.51 -6.64 11.78
C VAL A 79 9.42 -5.60 12.09
N PRO A 80 9.79 -4.32 12.26
CA PRO A 80 8.85 -3.24 12.50
C PRO A 80 7.72 -3.16 11.47
N GLY A 81 6.51 -2.83 11.93
CA GLY A 81 5.30 -2.83 11.08
C GLY A 81 5.32 -1.83 9.94
N ASP A 82 6.08 -0.74 10.07
CA ASP A 82 6.33 0.23 8.99
C ASP A 82 7.20 -0.34 7.87
N ILE A 83 8.28 -1.04 8.21
CA ILE A 83 9.13 -1.72 7.22
C ILE A 83 8.36 -2.83 6.51
N ARG A 84 7.51 -3.58 7.25
CA ARG A 84 6.61 -4.59 6.66
C ARG A 84 5.65 -3.98 5.64
N ARG A 85 5.00 -2.87 5.98
CA ARG A 85 4.09 -2.16 5.07
C ARG A 85 4.80 -1.68 3.80
N ASP A 86 5.99 -1.10 3.93
CA ASP A 86 6.77 -0.62 2.79
C ASP A 86 7.15 -1.77 1.85
N LEU A 87 7.59 -2.92 2.39
CA LEU A 87 7.90 -4.12 1.61
C LEU A 87 6.68 -4.67 0.85
N VAL A 88 5.52 -4.70 1.50
CA VAL A 88 4.27 -5.14 0.86
C VAL A 88 3.88 -4.20 -0.29
N LEU A 89 3.90 -2.89 -0.05
CA LEU A 89 3.60 -1.89 -1.07
C LEU A 89 4.56 -1.99 -2.27
N GLU A 90 5.86 -2.09 -2.02
CA GLU A 90 6.85 -2.16 -3.08
C GLU A 90 6.71 -3.44 -3.93
N SER A 91 6.36 -4.57 -3.30
CA SER A 91 6.11 -5.83 -3.99
C SER A 91 4.92 -5.76 -4.97
N GLN A 92 3.90 -4.95 -4.64
CA GLN A 92 2.74 -4.75 -5.51
C GLN A 92 3.07 -3.83 -6.70
N VAL A 93 3.89 -2.80 -6.48
CA VAL A 93 4.33 -1.88 -7.55
C VAL A 93 5.18 -2.61 -8.60
N GLY A 94 6.06 -3.52 -8.18
CA GLY A 94 6.91 -4.30 -9.09
C GLY A 94 6.14 -5.25 -10.03
N ARG A 95 4.94 -5.72 -9.63
CA ARG A 95 4.08 -6.56 -10.48
C ARG A 95 3.39 -5.78 -11.59
N LYS A 96 3.18 -4.47 -11.42
CA LYS A 96 2.47 -3.62 -12.39
C LYS A 96 3.37 -3.14 -13.55
N SER A 97 4.69 -3.09 -13.34
CA SER A 97 5.66 -2.67 -14.37
C SER A 97 6.03 -3.79 -15.35
N LYS A 98 5.85 -5.06 -14.97
CA LYS A 98 6.26 -6.24 -15.75
C LYS A 98 5.27 -6.69 -16.85
N ARG A 99 4.38 -5.79 -17.29
CA ARG A 99 3.48 -5.97 -18.45
C ARG A 99 3.74 -4.96 -19.57
N ALA A 100 4.99 -4.52 -19.71
CA ALA A 100 5.44 -3.72 -20.85
C ALA A 100 6.76 -4.30 -21.38
N ASP A 101 6.72 -5.55 -21.85
CA ASP A 101 7.80 -6.05 -22.70
C ASP A 101 7.22 -7.00 -23.75
N VAL A 102 6.65 -6.38 -24.78
CA VAL A 102 6.45 -6.98 -26.11
C VAL A 102 6.94 -5.96 -27.13
N SER A 103 8.17 -6.19 -27.59
CA SER A 103 8.69 -5.98 -28.95
C SER A 103 8.07 -4.87 -29.80
N THR A 104 8.83 -3.81 -30.12
CA THR A 104 8.86 -3.20 -31.46
C THR A 104 10.15 -2.39 -31.66
N THR A 105 10.88 -2.80 -32.69
CA THR A 105 12.05 -2.18 -33.32
C THR A 105 11.79 -0.75 -33.81
N GLY A 106 12.73 0.18 -33.56
CA GLY A 106 13.05 1.25 -34.53
C GLY A 106 12.97 2.72 -34.07
N LEU A 107 14.15 3.27 -33.72
CA LEU A 107 14.67 4.61 -34.12
C LEU A 107 14.04 5.91 -33.53
N PRO A 108 14.77 7.06 -33.54
CA PRO A 108 15.14 7.75 -32.29
C PRO A 108 14.84 9.26 -32.28
N TYR A 109 14.02 9.78 -31.36
CA TYR A 109 14.05 11.19 -30.96
C TYR A 109 13.43 11.41 -29.57
N PRO A 110 14.06 12.20 -28.68
CA PRO A 110 13.40 12.76 -27.50
C PRO A 110 13.08 14.25 -27.70
N PRO A 111 11.96 14.78 -27.18
CA PRO A 111 11.87 16.19 -26.85
C PRO A 111 12.16 16.42 -25.35
N THR A 112 13.41 16.79 -25.13
CA THR A 112 13.97 17.93 -24.38
C THR A 112 13.13 18.75 -23.35
N ILE A 113 13.85 19.06 -22.26
CA ILE A 113 14.04 20.36 -21.56
C ILE A 113 13.42 20.57 -20.16
N ILE A 114 14.38 20.75 -19.26
CA ILE A 114 14.43 21.23 -17.87
C ILE A 114 14.04 22.72 -17.78
N ASN A 115 13.34 23.11 -16.70
CA ASN A 115 13.46 24.43 -16.04
C ASN A 115 13.05 24.23 -14.56
N VAL A 116 13.99 24.13 -13.62
CA VAL A 116 14.65 25.20 -12.82
C VAL A 116 13.66 26.03 -11.97
N LEU A 117 13.74 25.80 -10.65
CA LEU A 117 13.12 26.59 -9.56
C LEU A 117 13.75 27.99 -9.43
N PRO A 118 13.09 28.92 -8.73
CA PRO A 118 13.77 29.53 -7.59
C PRO A 118 12.93 29.57 -6.29
N ALA A 119 13.67 29.55 -5.19
CA ALA A 119 13.27 29.47 -3.78
C ALA A 119 12.67 30.76 -3.20
N GLN A 120 11.89 30.65 -2.11
CA GLN A 120 12.00 31.53 -0.93
C GLN A 120 11.15 31.06 0.28
N ASN A 121 11.89 30.60 1.30
CA ASN A 121 11.84 30.83 2.75
C ASN A 121 10.52 31.11 3.50
N GLY A 122 10.38 30.45 4.67
CA GLY A 122 9.65 31.02 5.81
C GLY A 122 9.09 30.05 6.85
N THR A 123 9.96 29.57 7.76
CA THR A 123 9.72 29.33 9.21
C THR A 123 8.43 28.65 9.71
N ALA A 124 8.63 27.42 10.21
CA ALA A 124 8.36 26.90 11.56
C ALA A 124 7.03 27.14 12.32
N SER A 125 6.58 26.02 12.90
CA SER A 125 5.87 25.86 14.18
C SER A 125 4.36 26.09 14.20
N THR A 126 3.60 25.00 14.32
CA THR A 126 2.60 24.90 15.41
C THR A 126 2.20 23.43 15.67
N VAL A 127 2.53 23.01 16.89
CA VAL A 127 1.77 22.18 17.84
C VAL A 127 1.08 20.88 17.37
N THR A 128 1.58 19.81 17.98
CA THR A 128 0.81 18.74 18.61
C THR A 128 -0.70 18.95 18.63
N SER A 129 -1.41 18.19 17.82
CA SER A 129 -2.71 17.64 18.21
C SER A 129 -2.75 16.19 17.73
N SER A 130 -2.37 15.30 18.65
CA SER A 130 -2.69 13.89 18.57
C SER A 130 -4.21 13.75 18.57
N LEU A 131 -4.82 13.65 17.39
CA LEU A 131 -6.17 13.11 17.31
C LEU A 131 -6.07 11.59 17.44
N PRO A 132 -6.86 10.97 18.34
CA PRO A 132 -6.92 9.53 18.46
C PRO A 132 -7.50 8.99 17.15
N ARG A 133 -6.74 8.14 16.47
CA ARG A 133 -7.25 7.33 15.38
C ARG A 133 -8.31 6.40 16.01
N PRO A 134 -9.60 6.49 15.66
CA PRO A 134 -10.54 5.50 16.12
C PRO A 134 -10.13 4.18 15.47
N SER A 135 -9.69 3.26 16.31
CA SER A 135 -9.69 1.83 16.04
C SER A 135 -11.16 1.40 15.89
N SER A 136 -11.71 1.58 14.69
CA SER A 136 -12.90 0.83 14.28
C SER A 136 -12.43 -0.32 13.42
N ASP A 137 -11.94 -1.37 14.07
CA ASP A 137 -11.96 -2.74 13.54
C ASP A 137 -13.39 -3.31 13.66
N GLU A 138 -14.40 -2.50 13.35
CA GLU A 138 -15.78 -2.93 13.29
C GLU A 138 -16.11 -3.15 11.82
N PRO A 139 -16.43 -4.39 11.39
CA PRO A 139 -16.79 -4.65 10.01
C PRO A 139 -18.02 -3.82 9.67
N LEU A 140 -17.92 -2.98 8.65
CA LEU A 140 -19.05 -2.19 8.15
C LEU A 140 -20.12 -3.17 7.63
N VAL A 141 -21.18 -3.35 8.42
CA VAL A 141 -22.30 -4.21 8.05
C VAL A 141 -23.23 -3.40 7.18
N ILE A 142 -23.28 -3.71 5.88
CA ILE A 142 -24.12 -2.96 4.95
C ILE A 142 -25.52 -3.57 4.98
N PRO A 143 -26.55 -2.82 5.45
CA PRO A 143 -27.86 -3.40 5.69
C PRO A 143 -28.62 -3.70 4.39
N GLY A 144 -29.22 -4.89 4.33
CA GLY A 144 -30.14 -5.32 3.26
C GLY A 144 -29.51 -6.27 2.24
N PRO A 145 -30.25 -6.60 1.16
CA PRO A 145 -29.74 -7.50 0.11
C PRO A 145 -28.51 -6.91 -0.57
N ARG A 146 -27.46 -7.72 -0.73
CA ARG A 146 -26.13 -7.30 -1.21
C ARG A 146 -26.19 -6.60 -2.56
N GLU A 147 -26.90 -7.16 -3.53
CA GLU A 147 -27.05 -6.60 -4.87
C GLU A 147 -27.87 -5.30 -4.85
N ALA A 148 -28.84 -5.19 -3.94
CA ALA A 148 -29.62 -3.97 -3.78
C ALA A 148 -28.77 -2.85 -3.17
N ALA A 149 -27.87 -3.17 -2.23
CA ALA A 149 -26.92 -2.23 -1.67
C ALA A 149 -25.96 -1.68 -2.75
N VAL A 150 -25.39 -2.56 -3.58
CA VAL A 150 -24.57 -2.15 -4.73
C VAL A 150 -25.33 -1.18 -5.63
N ARG A 151 -26.56 -1.50 -6.04
CA ARG A 151 -27.36 -0.61 -6.91
C ARG A 151 -27.64 0.75 -6.27
N LYS A 152 -27.96 0.79 -4.98
CA LYS A 152 -28.19 2.04 -4.24
C LYS A 152 -26.92 2.88 -4.19
N TYR A 153 -25.78 2.25 -3.91
CA TYR A 153 -24.49 2.90 -3.87
C TYR A 153 -24.11 3.51 -5.23
N CYS A 154 -24.25 2.75 -6.32
CA CYS A 154 -23.97 3.25 -7.66
C CYS A 154 -24.84 4.47 -8.03
N LYS A 155 -26.14 4.43 -7.70
CA LYS A 155 -27.04 5.57 -7.90
C LYS A 155 -26.59 6.80 -7.10
N TRP A 156 -26.14 6.59 -5.87
CA TRP A 156 -25.60 7.66 -5.05
C TRP A 156 -24.33 8.25 -5.65
N LEU A 157 -23.40 7.42 -6.16
CA LEU A 157 -22.21 7.89 -6.87
C LEU A 157 -22.55 8.70 -8.12
N GLU A 158 -23.52 8.24 -8.92
CA GLU A 158 -23.99 8.98 -10.10
C GLU A 158 -24.57 10.36 -9.74
N SER A 159 -25.25 10.47 -8.59
CA SER A 159 -25.82 11.76 -8.13
C SER A 159 -24.75 12.78 -7.72
N ARG A 160 -23.54 12.32 -7.36
CA ARG A 160 -22.40 13.17 -7.00
C ARG A 160 -21.54 13.57 -8.19
N ALA A 161 -21.76 12.97 -9.35
CA ALA A 161 -21.05 13.28 -10.58
C ALA A 161 -21.87 14.24 -11.45
N THR A 162 -21.21 15.25 -12.01
CA THR A 162 -21.82 16.16 -13.01
C THR A 162 -21.44 15.78 -14.43
N ASP A 163 -20.22 15.29 -14.63
CA ASP A 163 -19.69 14.85 -15.91
C ASP A 163 -20.27 13.50 -16.35
N GLU A 164 -20.69 13.40 -17.61
CA GLU A 164 -21.32 12.19 -18.17
C GLU A 164 -20.31 11.07 -18.41
N ALA A 165 -19.07 11.39 -18.79
CA ALA A 165 -18.03 10.36 -18.92
C ALA A 165 -17.74 9.72 -17.56
N TYR A 166 -17.68 10.53 -16.51
CA TYR A 166 -17.51 10.05 -15.15
C TYR A 166 -18.70 9.22 -14.62
N LYS A 167 -19.95 9.61 -14.95
CA LYS A 167 -21.13 8.77 -14.66
C LYS A 167 -21.11 7.45 -15.41
N ALA A 168 -20.67 7.45 -16.67
CA ALA A 168 -20.57 6.25 -17.49
C ALA A 168 -19.59 5.24 -16.87
N ASP A 169 -18.45 5.72 -16.34
CA ASP A 169 -17.52 4.88 -15.58
C ASP A 169 -18.18 4.26 -14.35
N PHE A 170 -18.98 5.03 -13.58
CA PHE A 170 -19.69 4.48 -12.42
C PHE A 170 -20.75 3.45 -12.80
N ARG A 171 -21.50 3.68 -13.89
CA ARG A 171 -22.45 2.69 -14.42
C ARG A 171 -21.75 1.40 -14.81
N LYS A 172 -20.59 1.52 -15.44
CA LYS A 172 -19.77 0.38 -15.85
C LYS A 172 -19.20 -0.36 -14.65
N ILE A 173 -18.68 0.35 -13.63
CA ILE A 173 -18.29 -0.26 -12.36
C ILE A 173 -19.47 -1.04 -11.77
N CYS A 174 -20.64 -0.43 -11.70
CA CYS A 174 -21.84 -1.07 -11.13
C CYS A 174 -22.20 -2.37 -11.85
N GLN A 175 -22.17 -2.34 -13.18
CA GLN A 175 -22.43 -3.50 -14.02
C GLN A 175 -21.41 -4.61 -13.76
N VAL A 176 -20.12 -4.28 -13.81
CA VAL A 176 -19.02 -5.24 -13.55
C VAL A 176 -19.15 -5.85 -12.16
N THR A 177 -19.42 -5.05 -11.14
CA THR A 177 -19.61 -5.50 -9.75
C THR A 177 -20.74 -6.52 -9.65
N LEU A 178 -21.90 -6.23 -10.25
CA LEU A 178 -23.06 -7.13 -10.23
C LEU A 178 -22.84 -8.40 -11.05
N GLU A 179 -22.22 -8.31 -12.23
CA GLU A 179 -21.93 -9.45 -13.11
C GLU A 179 -20.93 -10.43 -12.48
N ASN A 180 -19.98 -9.92 -11.70
CA ASN A 180 -18.99 -10.73 -11.00
C ASN A 180 -19.44 -11.14 -9.59
N HIS A 181 -20.71 -10.88 -9.21
CA HIS A 181 -21.26 -11.16 -7.90
C HIS A 181 -20.42 -10.60 -6.73
N LEU A 182 -19.80 -9.43 -6.95
CA LEU A 182 -19.05 -8.72 -5.93
C LEU A 182 -20.02 -7.88 -5.10
N ASP A 183 -20.00 -8.07 -3.79
CA ASP A 183 -20.72 -7.21 -2.85
C ASP A 183 -19.81 -6.14 -2.24
N LEU A 184 -20.42 -5.09 -1.67
CA LEU A 184 -19.67 -3.95 -1.15
C LEU A 184 -18.77 -4.32 0.05
N GLU A 185 -19.15 -5.34 0.83
CA GLU A 185 -18.36 -5.82 1.97
C GLU A 185 -17.11 -6.57 1.46
N LEU A 186 -17.30 -7.46 0.48
CA LEU A 186 -16.22 -8.21 -0.17
C LEU A 186 -15.21 -7.28 -0.86
N ILE A 187 -15.70 -6.20 -1.47
CA ILE A 187 -14.85 -5.17 -2.09
C ILE A 187 -14.05 -4.38 -1.05
N LEU A 188 -14.59 -4.18 0.15
CA LEU A 188 -13.87 -3.52 1.25
C LEU A 188 -12.84 -4.45 1.89
N GLU A 189 -13.12 -5.75 1.94
CA GLU A 189 -12.21 -6.77 2.48
C GLU A 189 -10.94 -6.91 1.62
N ASP A 190 -11.08 -6.96 0.29
CA ASP A 190 -9.96 -6.99 -0.65
C ASP A 190 -10.11 -5.92 -1.76
N PRO A 191 -9.70 -4.66 -1.48
CA PRO A 191 -9.88 -3.56 -2.41
C PRO A 191 -8.91 -3.62 -3.60
N ASP A 192 -9.37 -4.19 -4.72
CA ASP A 192 -8.62 -4.23 -5.99
C ASP A 192 -9.12 -3.20 -7.02
N ALA A 193 -8.53 -1.99 -7.00
CA ALA A 193 -8.77 -1.00 -8.06
C ALA A 193 -8.29 -1.47 -9.45
N GLY A 194 -7.32 -2.39 -9.48
CA GLY A 194 -6.74 -2.94 -10.71
C GLY A 194 -7.73 -3.80 -11.50
N PHE A 195 -8.62 -4.52 -10.81
CA PHE A 195 -9.71 -5.28 -11.43
C PHE A 195 -10.60 -4.37 -12.31
N PHE A 196 -11.06 -3.25 -11.78
CA PHE A 196 -11.88 -2.29 -12.54
C PHE A 196 -11.12 -1.63 -13.69
N VAL A 197 -9.83 -1.33 -13.49
CA VAL A 197 -8.99 -0.78 -14.58
C VAL A 197 -8.82 -1.77 -15.72
N GLN A 198 -8.72 -3.07 -15.44
CA GLN A 198 -8.68 -4.11 -16.49
C GLN A 198 -9.98 -4.16 -17.30
N GLN A 199 -11.11 -3.78 -16.70
CA GLN A 199 -12.39 -3.63 -17.38
C GLN A 199 -12.50 -2.32 -18.17
N GLY A 200 -11.44 -1.51 -18.22
CA GLY A 200 -11.37 -0.26 -18.98
C GLY A 200 -12.01 0.93 -18.28
N ILE A 201 -12.04 0.93 -16.94
CA ILE A 201 -12.46 2.06 -16.11
C ILE A 201 -11.21 2.89 -15.75
N GLN A 202 -11.34 4.21 -15.68
CA GLN A 202 -10.23 5.07 -15.29
C GLN A 202 -9.77 4.78 -13.86
N ILE A 203 -8.44 4.74 -13.64
CA ILE A 203 -7.86 4.42 -12.32
C ILE A 203 -8.32 5.40 -11.23
N GLY A 204 -8.54 6.66 -11.58
CA GLY A 204 -9.07 7.67 -10.66
C GLY A 204 -10.48 7.32 -10.20
N THR A 205 -11.36 6.95 -11.14
CA THR A 205 -12.74 6.55 -10.87
C THR A 205 -12.81 5.28 -10.02
N ALA A 206 -12.01 4.27 -10.36
CA ALA A 206 -11.93 3.02 -9.60
C ALA A 206 -11.48 3.25 -8.15
N ARG A 207 -10.45 4.06 -7.92
CA ARG A 207 -10.00 4.41 -6.56
C ARG A 207 -11.05 5.19 -5.78
N ARG A 208 -11.75 6.12 -6.45
CA ARG A 208 -12.80 6.90 -5.82
C ARG A 208 -13.98 6.01 -5.40
N PHE A 209 -14.40 5.11 -6.29
CA PHE A 209 -15.42 4.13 -6.02
C PHE A 209 -15.11 3.32 -4.75
N LEU A 210 -13.88 2.81 -4.57
CA LEU A 210 -13.54 2.03 -3.37
C LEU A 210 -13.59 2.87 -2.09
N ARG A 211 -13.05 4.09 -2.15
CA ARG A 211 -12.95 4.96 -0.98
C ARG A 211 -14.32 5.44 -0.48
N ASP A 212 -15.21 5.74 -1.42
CA ASP A 212 -16.50 6.34 -1.11
C ASP A 212 -17.52 5.29 -0.58
N ILE A 213 -17.21 3.98 -0.61
CA ILE A 213 -18.06 2.93 -0.02
C ILE A 213 -18.19 3.18 1.49
N ASN A 214 -17.08 3.51 2.16
CA ASN A 214 -17.07 3.82 3.59
C ASN A 214 -17.91 5.06 3.92
N GLU A 215 -17.80 6.11 3.09
CA GLU A 215 -18.60 7.34 3.24
C GLU A 215 -20.09 7.06 3.06
N TRP A 216 -20.45 6.21 2.10
CA TRP A 216 -21.84 5.84 1.89
C TRP A 216 -22.39 4.92 2.99
N ALA A 217 -21.61 3.95 3.47
CA ALA A 217 -22.00 3.04 4.55
C ALA A 217 -22.30 3.80 5.84
N THR A 218 -21.40 4.69 6.25
CA THR A 218 -21.58 5.55 7.44
C THR A 218 -22.79 6.49 7.32
N MET A 219 -23.07 7.02 6.12
CA MET A 219 -24.28 7.80 5.87
C MET A 219 -25.56 6.96 6.00
N MET A 220 -25.54 5.71 5.51
CA MET A 220 -26.68 4.80 5.59
C MET A 220 -26.99 4.39 7.03
N GLU A 221 -25.98 4.10 7.85
CA GLU A 221 -26.14 3.81 9.27
C GLU A 221 -26.78 4.98 10.03
N SER A 222 -26.31 6.21 9.77
CA SER A 222 -26.84 7.43 10.37
C SER A 222 -28.31 7.67 10.00
N ASN A 223 -28.68 7.46 8.73
CA ASN A 223 -30.07 7.60 8.27
C ASN A 223 -30.99 6.54 8.88
N MET A 224 -30.52 5.30 9.09
CA MET A 224 -31.32 4.25 9.72
C MET A 224 -31.54 4.48 11.23
N GLN A 225 -30.61 5.14 11.93
CA GLN A 225 -30.79 5.53 13.33
C GLN A 225 -31.82 6.65 13.49
N LEU A 226 -31.88 7.58 12.53
CA LEU A 226 -32.86 8.67 12.53
C LEU A 226 -34.30 8.17 12.32
N ASP A 227 -34.52 7.25 11.37
CA ASP A 227 -35.84 6.66 11.12
C ASP A 227 -36.35 5.80 12.30
N GLN A 228 -35.45 5.17 13.07
CA GLN A 228 -35.82 4.42 14.29
C GLN A 228 -36.17 5.32 15.48
N SER A 229 -35.75 6.59 15.47
CA SER A 229 -36.09 7.56 16.52
C SER A 229 -37.40 8.32 16.25
N ALA A 230 -37.91 8.22 15.03
CA ALA A 230 -39.11 8.93 14.57
C ALA A 230 -40.36 8.02 14.45
N GLY A 231 -40.26 6.76 14.85
CA GLY A 231 -41.33 5.74 14.83
C GLY A 231 -41.95 5.48 16.19
#